data_AF-A0A022XT85-F1
#
_entry.id   AF-A0A022XT85-F1
#
_cell.length_a   1.000
_cell.length_b   1.000
_cell.length_c   1.000
_cell.angle_alpha   90.00
_cell.angle_beta   90.00
_cell.angle_gamma   90.00
#
_symmetry.space_group_name_H-M   'P 1'
#
loop_
_entity.id
_entity.type
_entity.pdbx_description
1 polymer ?
#
loop_
_entity_poly.entity_id
_entity_poly.type
_entity_poly.pdbx_seq_one_letter_code
_entity_poly.pdbx_strand_id
1 'polypeptide(L)'
;MVSFKTILTLSLIGAAFATPIEQPAAEPVEGSDAVANSTDPTAGAIEGRDVLYVQCHNVALPPAAQIIEVANAQWQLGHAPIETGKSGYPHDFLNLQHFQFPKGCKNKKLREYPLFQRHHKKYDYDSRPKQDPGPFRVIATKDTRLYCGIISHDGMGHNPNAGLFHLCK
;
A
#
# COMPACT_ATOMS: atom_id res chain seq x y z
N MET A 1 27.67 21.36 47.56
CA MET A 1 26.27 21.44 48.00
C MET A 1 25.72 22.81 47.64
N VAL A 2 24.98 22.93 46.53
CA VAL A 2 24.23 24.14 46.12
C VAL A 2 23.04 23.62 45.29
N SER A 3 21.89 23.42 45.94
CA SER A 3 20.68 24.27 45.93
C SER A 3 19.86 24.20 44.63
N PHE A 4 18.88 23.30 44.63
CA PHE A 4 17.74 23.28 43.73
C PHE A 4 16.85 24.51 43.92
N LYS A 5 16.47 25.22 42.85
CA LYS A 5 15.20 25.95 42.78
C LYS A 5 14.56 25.86 41.40
N THR A 6 13.35 25.33 41.45
CA THR A 6 12.28 25.07 40.48
C THR A 6 11.78 26.32 39.77
N ILE A 7 11.46 26.24 38.47
CA ILE A 7 10.29 26.91 37.86
C ILE A 7 9.77 26.01 36.73
N LEU A 8 8.66 25.31 36.97
CA LEU A 8 7.88 24.60 35.95
C LEU A 8 6.50 25.27 35.92
N THR A 9 6.24 26.06 34.88
CA THR A 9 4.92 26.64 34.59
C THR A 9 4.38 25.98 33.33
N LEU A 10 3.41 25.08 33.50
CA LEU A 10 2.64 24.50 32.41
C LEU A 10 1.17 24.80 32.66
N SER A 11 0.64 25.78 31.92
CA SER A 11 -0.79 26.04 31.83
C SER A 11 -1.18 26.02 30.36
N LEU A 12 -1.92 25.01 29.93
CA LEU A 12 -2.78 25.12 28.74
C LEU A 12 -4.03 24.26 28.98
N ILE A 13 -5.11 24.94 29.38
CA ILE A 13 -6.47 24.39 29.41
C ILE A 13 -7.08 24.69 28.04
N GLY A 14 -7.21 23.67 27.20
CA GLY A 14 -8.01 23.74 25.97
C GLY A 14 -9.34 23.03 26.19
N ALA A 15 -10.41 23.79 26.43
CA ALA A 15 -11.77 23.26 26.45
C ALA A 15 -12.25 23.05 25.01
N ALA A 16 -12.71 21.84 24.70
CA ALA A 16 -13.33 21.49 23.43
C ALA A 16 -14.78 22.00 23.42
N PHE A 17 -15.13 22.81 22.43
CA PHE A 17 -16.52 23.15 22.12
C PHE A 17 -17.11 22.02 21.26
N ALA A 18 -18.06 21.27 21.81
CA ALA A 18 -18.91 20.37 21.05
C ALA A 18 -20.11 21.16 20.53
N THR A 19 -20.25 21.28 19.22
CA THR A 19 -21.49 21.77 18.59
C THR A 19 -22.50 20.63 18.49
N PRO A 20 -23.79 20.85 18.79
CA PRO A 20 -24.82 19.86 18.59
C PRO A 20 -25.08 19.65 17.09
N ILE A 21 -25.06 18.39 16.66
CA ILE A 21 -25.50 17.97 15.33
C ILE A 21 -27.02 17.87 15.39
N GLU A 22 -27.69 18.76 14.66
CA GLU A 22 -29.13 18.75 14.45
C GLU A 22 -29.49 17.53 13.59
N GLN A 23 -30.26 16.60 14.17
CA GLN A 23 -30.88 15.49 13.44
C GLN A 23 -32.16 16.00 12.78
N PRO A 24 -32.29 15.95 11.44
CA PRO A 24 -33.59 16.09 10.82
C PRO A 24 -34.43 14.82 11.08
N ALA A 25 -35.65 15.08 11.53
CA ALA A 25 -36.68 14.10 11.81
C ALA A 25 -37.10 13.34 10.53
N ALA A 26 -37.40 12.05 10.72
CA ALA A 26 -38.07 11.23 9.73
C ALA A 26 -39.56 11.61 9.63
N GLU A 27 -40.07 11.75 8.42
CA GLU A 27 -41.51 11.74 8.13
C GLU A 27 -41.89 10.47 7.33
N PRO A 28 -43.10 9.92 7.53
CA PRO A 28 -43.54 8.71 6.86
C PRO A 28 -44.33 8.96 5.55
N VAL A 29 -43.98 8.12 4.57
CA VAL A 29 -44.73 7.46 3.49
C VAL A 29 -46.21 7.82 3.25
N GLU A 30 -46.56 8.19 2.01
CA GLU A 30 -47.58 7.63 1.09
C GLU A 30 -47.26 8.24 -0.31
N GLY A 31 -47.26 7.59 -1.48
CA GLY A 31 -48.00 6.46 -2.01
C GLY A 31 -48.52 6.90 -3.39
N SER A 32 -47.90 6.47 -4.50
CA SER A 32 -48.56 6.50 -5.81
C SER A 32 -47.86 5.59 -6.80
N ASP A 33 -48.59 4.55 -7.20
CA ASP A 33 -48.28 3.62 -8.28
C ASP A 33 -48.02 4.33 -9.61
N ALA A 34 -46.90 4.01 -10.25
CA ALA A 34 -46.76 4.11 -11.70
C ALA A 34 -45.78 3.03 -12.18
N VAL A 35 -46.36 1.96 -12.70
CA VAL A 35 -45.71 0.91 -13.47
C VAL A 35 -45.02 1.55 -14.68
N ALA A 36 -43.70 1.56 -14.68
CA ALA A 36 -42.89 1.70 -15.89
C ALA A 36 -41.78 0.66 -15.84
N ASN A 37 -42.01 -0.40 -16.61
CA ASN A 37 -41.10 -1.48 -16.91
C ASN A 37 -39.84 -0.90 -17.57
N SER A 38 -38.78 -0.70 -16.80
CA SER A 38 -37.45 -0.32 -17.30
C SER A 38 -36.47 -1.42 -16.91
N THR A 39 -36.29 -2.37 -17.81
CA THR A 39 -35.11 -3.23 -17.87
C THR A 39 -33.88 -2.36 -18.05
N ASP A 40 -33.29 -1.94 -16.93
CA ASP A 40 -31.91 -1.47 -16.88
C ASP A 40 -30.99 -2.71 -16.82
N PRO A 41 -30.17 -2.97 -17.86
CA PRO A 41 -29.26 -4.11 -17.88
C PRO A 41 -27.97 -3.87 -17.10
N THR A 42 -27.82 -2.76 -16.35
CA THR A 42 -26.55 -2.42 -15.68
C THR A 42 -26.47 -2.77 -14.19
N ALA A 43 -27.53 -3.32 -13.60
CA ALA A 43 -27.56 -3.73 -12.19
C ALA A 43 -27.08 -5.19 -11.94
N GLY A 44 -26.38 -5.82 -12.89
CA GLY A 44 -25.97 -7.20 -12.78
C GLY A 44 -24.66 -7.50 -13.50
N ALA A 45 -23.52 -7.17 -12.86
CA ALA A 45 -22.24 -7.86 -13.01
C ALA A 45 -21.15 -7.16 -12.17
N ILE A 46 -21.24 -7.24 -10.83
CA ILE A 46 -20.00 -7.38 -10.06
C ILE A 46 -19.69 -8.88 -10.09
N GLU A 47 -19.40 -9.41 -11.28
CA GLU A 47 -18.76 -10.72 -11.39
C GLU A 47 -17.51 -10.64 -10.54
N GLY A 48 -17.39 -11.59 -9.60
CA GLY A 48 -16.25 -11.69 -8.71
C GLY A 48 -14.99 -11.69 -9.55
N ARG A 49 -14.30 -10.54 -9.59
CA ARG A 49 -12.98 -10.46 -10.18
C ARG A 49 -12.14 -11.40 -9.32
N ASP A 50 -11.66 -12.49 -9.91
CA ASP A 50 -10.72 -13.39 -9.26
C ASP A 50 -9.59 -12.54 -8.66
N VAL A 51 -9.62 -12.40 -7.34
CA VAL A 51 -8.62 -11.60 -6.64
C VAL A 51 -7.35 -12.42 -6.66
N LEU A 52 -6.39 -11.98 -7.47
CA LEU A 52 -5.12 -12.66 -7.58
C LEU A 52 -4.25 -12.31 -6.37
N TYR A 53 -3.91 -13.32 -5.60
CA TYR A 53 -2.94 -13.23 -4.51
C TYR A 53 -1.64 -13.93 -4.90
N VAL A 54 -0.54 -13.45 -4.33
CA VAL A 54 0.75 -14.17 -4.30
C VAL A 54 1.20 -14.38 -2.87
N GLN A 55 1.83 -15.51 -2.63
CA GLN A 55 2.46 -15.89 -1.37
C GLN A 55 3.96 -15.63 -1.45
N CYS A 56 4.47 -14.84 -0.50
CA CYS A 56 5.90 -14.67 -0.26
C CYS A 56 6.38 -15.61 0.86
N HIS A 57 7.70 -15.72 1.05
CA HIS A 57 8.35 -16.51 2.09
C HIS A 57 9.40 -15.69 2.86
N ASN A 58 8.95 -14.97 3.89
CA ASN A 58 9.74 -14.19 4.81
C ASN A 58 9.70 -14.81 6.22
N VAL A 59 10.82 -15.32 6.71
CA VAL A 59 10.88 -16.07 7.98
C VAL A 59 10.59 -15.21 9.22
N ALA A 60 10.71 -13.88 9.10
CA ALA A 60 10.46 -12.94 10.19
C ALA A 60 8.98 -12.50 10.29
N LEU A 61 8.13 -12.94 9.35
CA LEU A 61 6.72 -12.60 9.31
C LEU A 61 5.83 -13.82 9.58
N PRO A 62 4.63 -13.65 10.16
CA PRO A 62 3.65 -14.72 10.20
C PRO A 62 3.10 -15.00 8.78
N PRO A 63 2.59 -16.21 8.48
CA PRO A 63 2.11 -16.59 7.15
C PRO A 63 1.08 -15.61 6.55
N ALA A 64 0.12 -15.14 7.34
CA ALA A 64 -0.91 -14.20 6.89
C ALA A 64 -0.33 -12.82 6.47
N ALA A 65 0.82 -12.42 7.02
CA ALA A 65 1.49 -11.17 6.67
C ALA A 65 2.35 -11.26 5.40
N GLN A 66 2.22 -12.36 4.64
CA GLN A 66 3.02 -12.61 3.44
C GLN A 66 2.17 -12.94 2.23
N ILE A 67 0.84 -12.84 2.36
CA ILE A 67 -0.12 -12.92 1.26
C ILE A 67 -0.31 -11.50 0.73
N ILE A 68 -0.04 -11.30 -0.55
CA ILE A 68 -0.08 -10.00 -1.20
C ILE A 68 -1.12 -10.02 -2.33
N GLU A 69 -2.06 -9.09 -2.28
CA GLU A 69 -3.00 -8.88 -3.37
C GLU A 69 -2.33 -8.15 -4.55
N VAL A 70 -2.36 -8.74 -5.74
CA VAL A 70 -1.71 -8.19 -6.94
C VAL A 70 -2.37 -6.89 -7.37
N ALA A 71 -3.69 -6.75 -7.23
CA ALA A 71 -4.40 -5.52 -7.58
C ALA A 71 -3.96 -4.33 -6.72
N ASN A 72 -3.80 -4.52 -5.41
CA ASN A 72 -3.24 -3.50 -4.52
C ASN A 72 -1.80 -3.12 -4.92
N ALA A 73 -0.97 -4.10 -5.29
CA ALA A 73 0.39 -3.85 -5.75
C ALA A 73 0.44 -3.02 -7.04
N GLN A 74 -0.41 -3.34 -8.02
CA GLN A 74 -0.53 -2.58 -9.26
C GLN A 74 -1.09 -1.17 -9.01
N TRP A 75 -2.05 -1.03 -8.09
CA TRP A 75 -2.56 0.28 -7.68
C TRP A 75 -1.46 1.16 -7.08
N GLN A 76 -0.64 0.62 -6.18
CA GLN A 76 0.49 1.36 -5.59
C GLN A 76 1.54 1.73 -6.66
N LEU A 77 1.85 0.81 -7.58
CA LEU A 77 2.75 1.09 -8.70
C LEU A 77 2.23 2.23 -9.61
N GLY A 78 0.92 2.27 -9.87
CA GLY A 78 0.29 3.34 -10.65
C GLY A 78 0.46 4.74 -10.04
N HIS A 79 0.56 4.81 -8.71
CA HIS A 79 0.74 6.05 -7.95
C HIS A 79 2.21 6.38 -7.64
N ALA A 80 3.14 5.45 -7.88
CA ALA A 80 4.55 5.68 -7.66
C ALA A 80 5.18 6.54 -8.78
N PRO A 81 6.15 7.41 -8.48
CA PRO A 81 6.87 8.17 -9.51
C PRO A 81 7.69 7.23 -10.41
N ILE A 82 7.95 7.64 -11.64
CA ILE A 82 8.88 6.93 -12.52
C ILE A 82 10.32 7.13 -12.05
N GLU A 83 10.66 8.36 -11.66
CA GLU A 83 11.99 8.77 -11.24
C GLU A 83 12.25 8.57 -9.75
N THR A 84 13.54 8.49 -9.37
CA THR A 84 13.95 8.40 -7.96
C THR A 84 13.52 9.67 -7.22
N GLY A 85 12.70 9.52 -6.19
CA GLY A 85 12.36 10.59 -5.27
C GLY A 85 13.42 10.82 -4.19
N LYS A 86 13.19 11.79 -3.31
CA LYS A 86 14.16 12.14 -2.26
C LYS A 86 14.50 10.97 -1.34
N SER A 87 13.57 10.06 -1.08
CA SER A 87 13.76 8.85 -0.25
C SER A 87 14.85 7.89 -0.77
N GLY A 88 15.18 7.97 -2.06
CA GLY A 88 16.00 7.00 -2.77
C GLY A 88 15.20 5.92 -3.50
N TYR A 89 13.86 5.93 -3.41
CA TYR A 89 12.98 5.04 -4.19
C TYR A 89 12.19 5.81 -5.26
N PRO A 90 11.65 5.09 -6.28
CA PRO A 90 12.11 3.77 -6.70
C PRO A 90 13.60 3.81 -7.08
N HIS A 91 14.26 2.66 -7.21
CA HIS A 91 15.64 2.59 -7.69
C HIS A 91 15.83 1.41 -8.64
N ASP A 92 16.95 1.40 -9.35
CA ASP A 92 17.22 0.40 -10.38
C ASP A 92 17.37 -0.99 -9.76
N PHE A 93 16.63 -1.95 -10.30
CA PHE A 93 16.70 -3.36 -9.90
C PHE A 93 17.57 -4.13 -10.89
N LEU A 94 18.77 -4.49 -10.45
CA LEU A 94 19.79 -5.12 -11.30
C LEU A 94 19.56 -6.63 -11.55
N ASN A 95 18.62 -7.25 -10.84
CA ASN A 95 18.31 -8.69 -10.93
C ASN A 95 19.53 -9.62 -10.78
N LEU A 96 20.40 -9.32 -9.80
CA LEU A 96 21.63 -10.11 -9.54
C LEU A 96 21.34 -11.57 -9.12
N GLN A 97 20.12 -11.86 -8.68
CA GLN A 97 19.68 -13.22 -8.32
C GLN A 97 19.02 -13.96 -9.48
N HIS A 98 19.02 -13.39 -10.69
CA HIS A 98 18.55 -14.04 -11.92
C HIS A 98 17.09 -14.52 -11.88
N PHE A 99 16.19 -13.74 -11.26
CA PHE A 99 14.76 -14.04 -11.27
C PHE A 99 14.21 -14.09 -12.69
N GLN A 100 13.32 -15.05 -12.93
CA GLN A 100 12.63 -15.24 -14.20
C GLN A 100 11.34 -14.43 -14.18
N PHE A 101 11.36 -13.27 -14.85
CA PHE A 101 10.17 -12.44 -15.02
C PHE A 101 9.40 -12.79 -16.30
N PRO A 102 8.13 -12.39 -16.41
CA PRO A 102 7.34 -12.55 -17.63
C PRO A 102 8.03 -11.95 -18.86
N LYS A 103 7.66 -12.45 -20.05
CA LYS A 103 8.27 -12.08 -21.34
C LYS A 103 8.39 -10.57 -21.56
N GLY A 104 7.38 -9.78 -21.14
CA GLY A 104 7.37 -8.31 -21.28
C GLY A 104 8.47 -7.59 -20.48
N CYS A 105 9.01 -8.24 -19.45
CA CYS A 105 10.02 -7.71 -18.55
C CYS A 105 11.43 -8.24 -18.83
N LYS A 106 11.54 -9.30 -19.63
CA LYS A 106 12.82 -9.92 -19.96
C LYS A 106 13.71 -8.92 -20.72
N ASN A 107 14.99 -8.84 -20.32
CA ASN A 107 16.00 -7.96 -20.90
C ASN A 107 15.65 -6.45 -20.85
N LYS A 108 14.70 -6.05 -20.01
CA LYS A 108 14.38 -4.63 -19.77
C LYS A 108 15.15 -4.13 -18.55
N LYS A 109 15.39 -2.82 -18.51
CA LYS A 109 15.80 -2.15 -17.26
C LYS A 109 14.61 -2.20 -16.31
N LEU A 110 14.86 -2.64 -15.07
CA LEU A 110 13.83 -2.80 -14.05
C LEU A 110 14.07 -1.81 -12.92
N ARG A 111 12.99 -1.48 -12.21
CA ARG A 111 13.03 -0.77 -10.93
C ARG A 111 12.25 -1.52 -9.89
N GLU A 112 12.64 -1.35 -8.64
CA GLU A 112 11.91 -1.85 -7.49
C GLU A 112 11.24 -0.71 -6.71
N TYR A 113 10.04 -1.00 -6.23
CA TYR A 113 9.13 -0.06 -5.56
C TYR A 113 8.71 -0.66 -4.22
N PRO A 114 8.83 0.06 -3.09
CA PRO A 114 8.27 -0.40 -1.82
C PRO A 114 6.79 -0.74 -1.94
N LEU A 115 6.38 -1.84 -1.30
CA LEU A 115 5.02 -2.36 -1.36
C LEU A 115 4.48 -2.59 0.04
N PHE A 116 3.28 -2.06 0.31
CA PHE A 116 2.57 -2.32 1.54
C PHE A 116 1.38 -3.24 1.32
N GLN A 117 1.15 -4.18 2.24
CA GLN A 117 -0.07 -4.99 2.24
C GLN A 117 -1.33 -4.17 2.49
N ARG A 118 -1.22 -3.11 3.29
CA ARG A 118 -2.37 -2.23 3.58
C ARG A 118 -2.84 -1.54 2.30
N HIS A 119 -4.11 -1.72 1.96
CA HIS A 119 -4.72 -1.08 0.81
C HIS A 119 -4.66 0.44 0.92
N HIS A 120 -4.49 1.10 -0.22
CA HIS A 120 -4.41 2.55 -0.34
C HIS A 120 -3.26 3.22 0.43
N LYS A 121 -2.34 2.45 1.03
CA LYS A 121 -1.13 3.00 1.63
C LYS A 121 -0.10 3.27 0.54
N LYS A 122 0.39 4.50 0.46
CA LYS A 122 1.47 4.91 -0.44
C LYS A 122 2.78 4.98 0.34
N TYR A 123 3.89 4.71 -0.36
CA TYR A 123 5.22 5.05 0.14
C TYR A 123 5.49 6.53 -0.10
N ASP A 124 6.05 7.21 0.89
CA ASP A 124 6.46 8.60 0.74
C ASP A 124 7.82 8.67 0.05
N TYR A 125 7.79 8.75 -1.28
CA TYR A 125 8.97 8.81 -2.13
C TYR A 125 9.80 10.08 -1.93
N ASP A 126 9.25 11.14 -1.35
CA ASP A 126 9.91 12.43 -1.15
C ASP A 126 10.32 12.69 0.31
N SER A 127 10.14 11.69 1.19
CA SER A 127 10.54 11.77 2.60
C SER A 127 12.06 11.67 2.84
N ARG A 128 12.55 12.49 3.77
CA ARG A 128 13.82 12.32 4.48
C ARG A 128 13.59 12.67 5.98
N PRO A 129 13.97 11.80 6.95
CA PRO A 129 14.54 10.46 6.77
C PRO A 129 13.61 9.53 5.98
N LYS A 130 14.20 8.53 5.31
CA LYS A 130 13.41 7.61 4.47
C LYS A 130 12.40 6.86 5.35
N GLN A 131 11.16 6.75 4.89
CA GLN A 131 10.20 5.83 5.49
C GLN A 131 10.71 4.39 5.40
N ASP A 132 10.39 3.55 6.40
CA ASP A 132 10.61 2.11 6.31
C ASP A 132 9.85 1.53 5.08
N PRO A 133 10.56 1.01 4.07
CA PRO A 133 9.92 0.48 2.87
C PRO A 133 9.25 -0.88 3.08
N GLY A 134 9.43 -1.51 4.24
CA GLY A 134 9.00 -2.89 4.48
C GLY A 134 9.76 -3.90 3.61
N PRO A 135 9.34 -5.17 3.62
CA PRO A 135 10.13 -6.26 3.03
C PRO A 135 9.75 -6.55 1.57
N PHE A 136 8.60 -6.07 1.12
CA PHE A 136 8.03 -6.38 -0.20
C PHE A 136 8.37 -5.30 -1.22
N ARG A 137 8.59 -5.72 -2.46
CA ARG A 137 8.83 -4.81 -3.58
C ARG A 137 8.00 -5.22 -4.78
N VAL A 138 7.40 -4.25 -5.46
CA VAL A 138 6.94 -4.44 -6.84
C VAL A 138 8.11 -4.23 -7.77
N ILE A 139 8.30 -5.16 -8.71
CA ILE A 139 9.25 -5.00 -9.81
C ILE A 139 8.49 -4.56 -11.05
N ALA A 140 9.00 -3.52 -11.70
CA ALA A 140 8.42 -3.00 -12.94
C ALA A 140 9.50 -2.53 -13.90
N THR A 141 9.18 -2.43 -15.19
CA THR A 141 10.09 -1.85 -16.18
C THR A 141 10.32 -0.36 -15.88
N LYS A 142 11.56 0.11 -16.01
CA LYS A 142 11.98 1.47 -15.66
C LYS A 142 11.16 2.56 -16.35
N ASP A 143 10.95 2.45 -17.65
CA ASP A 143 10.41 3.57 -18.44
C ASP A 143 8.88 3.57 -18.52
N THR A 144 8.24 2.40 -18.43
CA THR A 144 6.78 2.26 -18.64
C THR A 144 6.01 1.85 -17.38
N ARG A 145 6.72 1.47 -16.31
CA ARG A 145 6.13 0.84 -15.11
C ARG A 145 5.28 -0.40 -15.44
N LEU A 146 5.59 -1.13 -16.52
CA LEU A 146 4.99 -2.44 -16.77
C LEU A 146 5.30 -3.36 -15.57
N TYR A 147 4.26 -3.86 -14.91
CA TYR A 147 4.36 -4.79 -13.79
C TYR A 147 5.06 -6.09 -14.21
N CYS A 148 6.05 -6.51 -13.44
CA CYS A 148 6.84 -7.72 -13.69
C CYS A 148 6.67 -8.80 -12.63
N GLY A 149 6.36 -8.41 -11.39
CA GLY A 149 6.19 -9.35 -10.28
C GLY A 149 6.37 -8.67 -8.94
N ILE A 150 6.23 -9.46 -7.87
CA ILE A 150 6.47 -9.04 -6.50
C ILE A 150 7.62 -9.88 -5.96
N ILE A 151 8.61 -9.23 -5.36
CA ILE A 151 9.67 -9.90 -4.61
C ILE A 151 9.58 -9.54 -3.13
N SER A 152 10.14 -10.37 -2.29
CA SER A 152 10.28 -10.12 -0.86
C SER A 152 11.68 -10.46 -0.40
N HIS A 153 12.18 -9.74 0.58
CA HIS A 153 13.29 -10.24 1.40
C HIS A 153 12.91 -11.58 2.06
N ASP A 154 13.88 -12.46 2.26
CA ASP A 154 13.73 -13.72 3.00
C ASP A 154 13.48 -13.52 4.49
N GLY A 155 13.86 -12.36 5.03
CA GLY A 155 13.85 -12.07 6.46
C GLY A 155 15.00 -12.78 7.20
N MET A 156 15.42 -12.20 8.33
CA MET A 156 16.39 -12.83 9.24
C MET A 156 16.03 -12.55 10.69
N GLY A 157 15.78 -13.60 11.49
CA GLY A 157 15.35 -13.47 12.88
C GLY A 157 14.06 -12.65 12.98
N HIS A 158 14.13 -11.49 13.63
CA HIS A 158 13.01 -10.55 13.77
C HIS A 158 13.03 -9.40 12.77
N ASN A 159 13.97 -9.38 11.82
CA ASN A 159 14.08 -8.33 10.81
C ASN A 159 13.51 -8.81 9.47
N PRO A 160 12.31 -8.35 9.07
CA PRO A 160 11.72 -8.75 7.79
C PRO A 160 12.45 -8.14 6.59
N ASN A 161 13.16 -7.02 6.75
CA ASN A 161 13.81 -6.28 5.68
C ASN A 161 15.25 -6.75 5.38
N ALA A 162 15.58 -7.99 5.74
CA ALA A 162 16.93 -8.52 5.70
C ALA A 162 17.01 -9.82 4.88
N GLY A 163 18.21 -10.18 4.44
CA GLY A 163 18.45 -11.37 3.62
C GLY A 163 18.34 -11.11 2.13
N LEU A 164 18.44 -12.18 1.34
CA LEU A 164 18.28 -12.15 -0.10
C LEU A 164 16.81 -11.92 -0.46
N PHE A 165 16.55 -11.71 -1.75
CA PHE A 165 15.18 -11.68 -2.26
C PHE A 165 14.73 -13.04 -2.81
N HIS A 166 13.43 -13.24 -2.88
CA HIS A 166 12.79 -14.28 -3.68
C HIS A 166 11.57 -13.72 -4.41
N LEU A 167 11.17 -14.37 -5.50
CA LEU A 167 9.93 -14.07 -6.21
C LEU A 167 8.74 -14.70 -5.47
N CYS A 168 7.70 -13.91 -5.19
CA CYS A 168 6.47 -14.41 -4.59
C CYS A 168 5.64 -15.17 -5.64
N LYS A 169 4.89 -16.19 -5.21
CA LYS A 169 4.19 -17.15 -6.08
C LYS A 169 2.72 -17.25 -5.81
#